data_AF-A0A450Y703-F1
#
_entry.id   AF-A0A450Y703-F1
#
_cell.length_a   1.000
_cell.length_b   1.000
_cell.length_c   1.000
_cell.angle_alpha   90.00
_cell.angle_beta   90.00
_cell.angle_gamma   90.00
#
_symmetry.space_group_name_H-M   'P 1'
#
loop_
_entity.id
_entity.type
_entity.pdbx_description
1 polymer ?
#
loop_
_entity_poly.entity_id
_entity_poly.type
_entity_poly.pdbx_seq_one_letter_code
_entity_poly.pdbx_strand_id
1 'polypeptide(L)' 'MERYDEDFPLPSVLINGCAAGGRPLHLVVGINAPERKFVIITVYEPDSWRWARDFSRRRT' A
#
# COMPACT_ATOMS: atom_id res chain seq x y z
N MET A 1 -7.10 -2.82 2.23
CA MET A 1 -6.58 -2.35 0.94
C MET A 1 -7.34 -1.09 0.59
N GLU A 2 -6.63 -0.02 0.31
CA GLU A 2 -7.20 1.26 -0.10
C GLU A 2 -6.88 1.47 -1.59
N ARG A 3 -7.78 2.06 -2.36
CA ARG A 3 -7.64 2.25 -3.80
C ARG A 3 -7.50 3.73 -4.13
N TYR A 4 -6.62 4.01 -5.08
CA TYR A 4 -6.37 5.33 -5.67
C TYR A 4 -6.56 5.20 -7.17
N ASP A 5 -7.82 5.03 -7.57
CA ASP A 5 -8.17 4.78 -8.98
C ASP A 5 -7.90 6.00 -9.88
N GLU A 6 -7.75 7.19 -9.28
CA GLU A 6 -7.47 8.45 -9.95
C GLU A 6 -5.97 8.80 -10.05
N ASP A 7 -5.08 7.96 -9.51
CA ASP A 7 -3.64 8.18 -9.61
C ASP A 7 -3.14 8.15 -11.06
N PHE A 8 -2.14 8.98 -11.35
CA PHE A 8 -1.48 9.06 -12.65
C PHE A 8 0.02 8.76 -12.49
N PRO A 9 0.67 7.99 -13.40
CA PRO A 9 0.18 7.51 -14.71
C PRO A 9 -0.61 6.20 -14.67
N LEU A 10 -0.73 5.55 -13.51
CA LEU A 10 -1.44 4.29 -13.35
C LEU A 10 -2.31 4.37 -12.08
N PRO A 11 -3.51 3.75 -12.08
CA PRO A 11 -4.27 3.58 -10.85
C PRO A 11 -3.42 2.79 -9.85
N SER A 12 -3.50 3.16 -8.58
CA SER A 12 -2.66 2.59 -7.55
C SER A 12 -3.45 2.13 -6.34
N VAL A 13 -2.83 1.29 -5.51
CA VAL A 13 -3.46 0.69 -4.34
C VAL A 13 -2.48 0.64 -3.18
N LEU A 14 -2.98 0.93 -1.97
CA LEU A 14 -2.26 0.68 -0.73
C LEU A 14 -2.56 -0.73 -0.23
N ILE A 15 -1.51 -1.54 -0.15
CA ILE A 15 -1.53 -2.89 0.39
C ILE A 15 -0.86 -2.87 1.77
N ASN A 16 -1.57 -3.40 2.77
CA ASN A 16 -1.01 -3.74 4.07
C ASN A 16 -0.41 -5.14 3.97
N GLY A 17 0.88 -5.26 4.22
CA GLY A 17 1.67 -6.47 4.11
C GLY A 17 2.55 -6.70 5.33
N CYS A 18 3.31 -7.79 5.31
CA CYS A 18 4.18 -8.18 6.40
C CYS A 18 5.48 -8.76 5.85
N ALA A 19 6.62 -8.24 6.32
CA ALA A 19 7.94 -8.78 6.02
C ALA A 19 8.25 -10.00 6.89
N ALA A 20 9.37 -10.68 6.58
CA ALA A 20 9.91 -11.72 7.44
C ALA A 20 10.06 -11.20 8.89
N GLY A 21 9.67 -12.03 9.87
CA GLY A 21 9.72 -11.68 11.28
C GLY A 21 8.55 -10.83 11.79
N GLY A 22 7.47 -10.66 11.02
CA GLY A 22 6.25 -10.01 11.51
C GLY A 22 6.22 -8.49 11.36
N ARG A 23 7.21 -7.90 10.67
CA ARG A 23 7.33 -6.45 10.52
C ARG A 23 6.28 -5.91 9.54
N PRO A 24 5.39 -4.98 9.94
CA PRO A 24 4.33 -4.47 9.07
C PRO A 24 4.93 -3.63 7.93
N LEU A 25 4.34 -3.74 6.74
CA LEU A 25 4.75 -2.97 5.57
C LEU A 25 3.54 -2.41 4.85
N HIS A 26 3.64 -1.14 4.47
CA HIS A 26 2.71 -0.49 3.56
C HIS A 26 3.38 -0.37 2.20
N LEU A 27 2.70 -0.88 1.18
CA LEU A 27 3.15 -0.84 -0.20
C LEU A 27 2.14 -0.06 -1.02
N VAL A 28 2.59 0.99 -1.69
CA VAL A 28 1.79 1.62 -2.74
C VAL A 28 2.21 1.01 -4.06
N VAL A 29 1.26 0.40 -4.76
CA VAL A 29 1.50 -0.38 -5.97
C VAL A 29 0.64 0.16 -7.10
N GLY A 30 1.27 0.59 -8.19
CA GLY A 30 0.61 0.91 -9.45
C GLY A 30 0.22 -0.36 -10.20
N ILE A 31 -0.98 -0.38 -10.77
CA ILE A 31 -1.52 -1.53 -11.51
C ILE A 31 -1.39 -1.27 -13.02
N ASN A 32 -0.40 -1.88 -13.67
CA ASN A 32 -0.27 -1.86 -15.13
C ASN A 32 -0.94 -3.12 -15.70
N ALA A 33 -2.27 -3.09 -15.80
CA ALA A 33 -3.06 -4.20 -16.32
C ALA A 33 -2.70 -4.58 -17.79
N PRO A 34 -2.49 -3.63 -18.72
CA PRO A 34 -2.09 -3.95 -20.09
C PRO A 34 -0.81 -4.79 -20.18
N GLU A 35 0.21 -4.47 -19.39
CA GLU A 35 1.48 -5.23 -19.36
C GLU A 35 1.47 -6.39 -18.36
N ARG A 36 0.38 -6.57 -17.60
CA ARG A 36 0.27 -7.55 -16.50
C ARG A 36 1.39 -7.41 -15.48
N LYS A 37 1.72 -6.18 -15.11
CA LYS A 37 2.77 -5.85 -14.14
C LYS A 37 2.21 -5.04 -12.98
N PHE A 38 2.85 -5.22 -11.83
CA PHE A 38 2.71 -4.34 -10.69
C PHE A 38 3.96 -3.47 -10.58
N VAL A 39 3.77 -2.18 -10.37
CA VAL A 39 4.86 -1.21 -10.18
C VAL A 39 4.87 -0.80 -8.73
N ILE A 40 5.94 -1.16 -8.00
CA ILE A 40 6.11 -0.69 -6.62
C ILE A 40 6.51 0.79 -6.68
N ILE A 41 5.66 1.65 -6.15
CA ILE A 41 5.90 3.09 -6.09
C ILE A 41 6.69 3.42 -4.81
N THR A 42 6.21 2.94 -3.66
CA THR A 42 6.90 3.10 -2.39
C THR A 42 6.59 1.95 -1.43
N VAL A 43 7.54 1.67 -0.54
CA VAL A 43 7.41 0.71 0.56
C VAL A 43 7.90 1.38 1.83
N TYR A 44 7.08 1.37 2.88
CA TYR A 44 7.42 1.97 4.16
C TYR A 44 6.78 1.18 5.32
N GLU A 45 7.31 1.36 6.53
CA GLU A 45 6.71 0.82 7.75
C GLU A 45 5.61 1.79 8.24
N PRO A 46 4.37 1.31 8.47
CA PRO A 46 3.27 2.20 8.82
C PRO A 46 3.45 2.84 10.21
N ASP A 47 3.19 4.14 10.28
CA ASP A 47 3.23 4.90 11.52
C ASP A 47 2.04 4.55 12.45
N SER A 48 2.34 4.00 13.62
CA SER A 48 1.34 3.63 14.64
C SER A 48 0.45 4.79 15.12
N TRP A 49 0.87 6.04 14.96
CA TRP A 49 0.08 7.22 15.31
C TRP A 49 -0.91 7.61 14.22
N ARG A 50 -0.67 7.20 12.97
CA ARG A 50 -1.53 7.48 11.81
C ARG A 50 -2.48 6.33 11.50
N TRP A 51 -2.17 5.12 11.97
CA TRP A 51 -2.88 3.89 11.61
C TRP A 51 -3.41 3.16 12.84
N ALA A 52 -4.54 2.45 12.68
CA ALA A 52 -5.10 1.57 13.69
C ALA A 52 -4.13 0.43 14.05
N ARG A 53 -4.42 -0.31 15.12
CA ARG A 53 -3.51 -1.32 15.71
C ARG A 53 -3.06 -2.40 14.72
N ASP A 54 -3.87 -2.70 13.71
CA ASP A 54 -3.61 -3.70 12.66
C ASP A 54 -3.06 -3.09 11.35
N PHE A 55 -2.77 -1.78 11.37
CA PHE A 55 -2.33 -0.98 10.23
C PHE A 55 -3.28 -1.01 9.01
N SER A 56 -4.52 -1.48 9.15
CA SER A 56 -5.42 -1.65 8.02
C SER A 56 -6.26 -0.40 7.69
N ARG A 57 -6.39 0.52 8.65
CA ARG A 57 -7.22 1.72 8.57
C ARG A 57 -6.50 2.92 9.17
N ARG A 58 -6.68 4.10 8.57
CA ARG A 58 -6.20 5.36 9.15
C ARG A 58 -6.97 5.68 10.42
N ARG A 59 -6.30 6.31 11.37
CA ARG A 59 -6.96 6.96 12.50
C ARG A 59 -7.60 8.25 11.99
N THR A 60 -8.89 8.43 12.28
CA THR A 60 -9.64 9.67 12.06
C THR A 60 -9.52 10.59 13.26
#